data_AF-A0A4Q1L348-F1
#
_entry.id   AF-A0A4Q1L348-F1
#
_cell.length_a   1.000
_cell.length_b   1.000
_cell.length_c   1.000
_cell.angle_alpha   90.00
_cell.angle_beta   90.00
_cell.angle_gamma   90.00
#
_symmetry.space_group_name_H-M   'P 1'
#
loop_
_entity.id
_entity.type
_entity.pdbx_description
1 polymer ?
#
loop_
_entity_poly.entity_id
_entity_poly.type
_entity_poly.pdbx_seq_one_letter_code
_entity_poly.pdbx_strand_id
1 'polypeptide(L)'
;MAEPSAVEQHERRLETYRRRVGRLYDGAAPVGHLVTRVCTHWETVGPHSFPTYVNPEERLQWRVHFDDPDRTDAFSDDQDRHVAGLRGREIDAWEAGRLELADHTLRIEWLDGDDAAAAWQANGWS
;
A
#
# COMPACT_ATOMS: atom_id res chain seq x y z
N MET A 1 17.91 26.17 2.19
CA MET A 1 17.81 24.76 1.76
C MET A 1 16.68 24.70 0.76
N ALA A 2 16.89 24.11 -0.42
CA ALA A 2 15.83 23.99 -1.43
C ALA A 2 14.84 22.90 -1.01
N GLU A 3 13.55 23.15 -1.24
CA GLU A 3 12.50 22.14 -1.00
C GLU A 3 12.61 21.02 -2.04
N PRO A 4 12.47 19.75 -1.65
CA PRO A 4 12.54 18.62 -2.57
C PRO A 4 11.40 18.70 -3.60
N SER A 5 11.68 18.30 -4.84
CA SER A 5 10.66 18.24 -5.90
C SER A 5 9.56 17.21 -5.59
N ALA A 6 8.40 17.34 -6.23
CA ALA A 6 7.29 16.40 -6.04
C ALA A 6 7.67 14.95 -6.39
N VAL A 7 8.60 14.75 -7.33
CA VAL A 7 9.12 13.42 -7.70
C VAL A 7 9.97 12.85 -6.57
N GLU A 8 10.92 13.63 -6.04
CA GLU A 8 11.78 13.19 -4.93
C GLU A 8 10.97 12.91 -3.66
N GLN A 9 9.91 13.69 -3.41
CA GLN A 9 8.98 13.43 -2.31
C GLN A 9 8.23 12.12 -2.52
N HIS A 10 7.77 11.85 -3.73
CA HIS A 10 7.09 10.60 -4.06
C HIS A 10 8.01 9.39 -3.88
N GLU A 11 9.23 9.44 -4.40
CA GLU A 11 10.22 8.36 -4.27
C GLU A 11 10.56 8.07 -2.80
N ARG A 12 10.75 9.11 -1.96
CA ARG A 12 10.97 8.93 -0.52
C ARG A 12 9.79 8.27 0.18
N ARG A 13 8.56 8.63 -0.20
CA ARG A 13 7.35 8.00 0.32
C ARG A 13 7.29 6.53 -0.10
N LEU A 14 7.54 6.22 -1.37
CA LEU A 14 7.63 4.83 -1.84
C LEU A 14 8.67 4.03 -1.04
N GLU A 15 9.85 4.59 -0.80
CA GLU A 15 10.89 3.91 -0.02
C GLU A 15 10.45 3.62 1.42
N THR A 16 9.78 4.58 2.07
CA THR A 16 9.24 4.41 3.43
C THR A 16 8.25 3.24 3.52
N TYR A 17 7.48 3.00 2.46
CA TYR A 17 6.46 1.94 2.41
C TYR A 17 6.87 0.76 1.51
N ARG A 18 8.15 0.64 1.14
CA ARG A 18 8.65 -0.45 0.29
C ARG A 18 8.46 -1.83 0.92
N ARG A 19 8.48 -1.91 2.25
CA ARG A 19 8.35 -3.15 3.02
C ARG A 19 7.85 -2.88 4.45
N ARG A 20 6.72 -2.17 4.57
CA ARG A 20 6.18 -1.78 5.87
C ARG A 20 5.01 -2.67 6.27
N VAL A 21 4.91 -2.96 7.58
CA VAL A 21 3.77 -3.65 8.18
C VAL A 21 3.17 -2.78 9.27
N GLY A 22 1.86 -2.66 9.28
CA GLY A 22 1.12 -1.99 10.35
C GLY A 22 0.07 -2.91 10.94
N ARG A 23 -0.12 -2.84 12.27
CA ARG A 23 -1.25 -3.44 12.95
C ARG A 23 -2.49 -2.60 12.70
N LEU A 24 -3.61 -3.25 12.37
CA LEU A 24 -4.88 -2.60 12.09
C LEU A 24 -5.83 -2.73 13.28
N TYR A 25 -6.58 -1.65 13.53
CA TYR A 25 -7.57 -1.59 14.58
C TYR A 25 -8.91 -1.06 14.08
N ASP A 26 -9.99 -1.69 14.54
CA ASP A 26 -11.35 -1.17 14.48
C ASP A 26 -11.74 -0.67 15.89
N GLY A 27 -11.77 0.65 16.06
CA GLY A 27 -11.78 1.27 17.38
C GLY A 27 -10.54 0.86 18.20
N ALA A 28 -10.78 0.19 19.33
CA ALA A 28 -9.72 -0.33 20.21
C ALA A 28 -9.34 -1.79 19.91
N ALA A 29 -10.15 -2.52 19.13
CA ALA A 29 -9.93 -3.93 18.86
C ALA A 29 -8.95 -4.09 17.70
N PRO A 30 -7.90 -4.92 17.84
CA PRO A 30 -7.04 -5.24 16.72
C PRO A 30 -7.76 -6.22 15.77
N VAL A 31 -7.63 -6.01 14.46
CA VAL A 31 -8.41 -6.75 13.44
C VAL A 31 -7.58 -7.36 12.31
N GLY A 32 -6.30 -7.03 12.21
CA GLY A 32 -5.47 -7.50 11.11
C GLY A 32 -4.15 -6.77 10.95
N HIS A 33 -3.53 -6.96 9.79
CA HIS A 33 -2.29 -6.34 9.40
C HIS A 33 -2.39 -5.71 8.01
N LEU A 34 -1.88 -4.50 7.87
CA LEU A 34 -1.61 -3.87 6.57
C LEU A 34 -0.17 -4.17 6.20
N VAL A 35 0.03 -4.74 5.01
CA VAL A 35 1.35 -5.11 4.49
C VAL A 35 1.56 -4.42 3.16
N THR A 36 2.65 -3.68 3.04
CA THR A 36 2.97 -2.84 1.88
C THR A 36 4.17 -3.39 1.13
N ARG A 37 4.17 -3.26 -0.19
CA ARG A 37 5.33 -3.54 -1.03
C ARG A 37 5.41 -2.53 -2.17
N VAL A 38 6.61 -2.33 -2.71
CA VAL A 38 6.79 -1.63 -3.98
C VAL A 38 7.20 -2.64 -5.05
N CYS A 39 6.51 -2.65 -6.18
CA CYS A 39 6.79 -3.50 -7.32
C CYS A 39 6.96 -2.67 -8.58
N THR A 40 7.80 -3.13 -9.50
CA THR A 40 7.86 -2.55 -10.85
C THR A 40 6.66 -3.03 -11.64
N HIS A 41 5.81 -2.09 -12.02
CA HIS A 41 4.70 -2.32 -12.92
C HIS A 41 5.10 -1.91 -14.34
N TRP A 42 4.75 -2.74 -15.32
CA TRP A 42 5.18 -2.59 -16.70
C TRP A 42 3.98 -2.23 -17.57
N GLU A 43 3.71 -0.94 -17.75
CA GLU A 43 2.64 -0.52 -18.67
C GLU A 43 3.13 -0.57 -20.11
N THR A 44 2.28 -1.11 -20.97
CA THR A 44 2.49 -1.05 -22.40
C THR A 44 1.90 0.25 -22.93
N VAL A 45 2.71 1.04 -23.62
CA VAL A 45 2.30 2.31 -24.22
C VAL A 45 2.22 2.14 -25.74
N GLY A 46 1.08 2.53 -26.32
CA GLY A 46 0.80 2.47 -27.76
C GLY A 46 -0.54 1.82 -28.07
N PRO A 47 -0.92 1.71 -29.36
CA PRO A 47 -2.12 1.01 -29.78
C PRO A 47 -2.11 -0.43 -29.24
N HIS A 48 -3.24 -0.91 -28.72
CA HIS A 48 -3.34 -2.28 -28.19
C HIS A 48 -2.90 -3.35 -29.20
N SER A 49 -3.14 -3.10 -30.49
CA SER A 49 -2.74 -3.97 -31.60
C SER A 49 -1.23 -3.95 -31.90
N PHE A 50 -0.52 -2.87 -31.52
CA PHE A 50 0.91 -2.66 -31.77
C PHE A 50 1.56 -1.89 -30.60
N PRO A 51 1.79 -2.55 -29.45
CA PRO A 51 2.65 -2.05 -28.37
C PRO A 51 3.91 -1.41 -28.91
N THR A 52 4.15 -0.14 -28.60
CA THR A 52 5.31 0.58 -29.15
C THR A 52 6.45 0.67 -28.12
N TYR A 53 6.10 0.82 -26.84
CA TYR A 53 7.05 0.97 -25.75
C TYR A 53 6.55 0.29 -24.46
N VAL A 54 7.49 -0.03 -23.58
CA VAL A 54 7.20 -0.45 -22.20
C VAL A 54 7.67 0.66 -21.27
N ASN A 55 6.81 1.09 -20.35
CA ASN A 55 7.09 2.11 -19.35
C ASN A 55 7.11 1.46 -17.95
N PRO A 56 8.30 1.13 -17.40
CA PRO A 56 8.41 0.65 -16.03
C PRO A 56 8.12 1.78 -15.03
N GLU A 57 7.22 1.52 -14.09
CA GLU A 57 6.86 2.43 -13.01
C GLU A 57 6.89 1.69 -11.67
N GLU A 58 7.55 2.25 -10.66
CA GLU A 58 7.43 1.71 -9.30
C GLU A 58 6.03 2.01 -8.76
N ARG A 59 5.33 0.95 -8.36
CA ARG A 59 3.99 1.05 -7.78
C ARG A 59 3.97 0.45 -6.39
N LEU A 60 3.41 1.23 -5.47
CA LEU A 60 3.03 0.74 -4.16
C LEU A 60 1.83 -0.20 -4.32
N GLN A 61 1.92 -1.35 -3.67
CA GLN A 61 0.85 -2.32 -3.52
C GLN A 61 0.68 -2.63 -2.05
N TRP A 62 -0.53 -2.98 -1.66
CA TRP A 62 -0.82 -3.32 -0.29
C TRP A 62 -1.83 -4.46 -0.21
N ARG A 63 -1.73 -5.21 0.88
CA ARG A 63 -2.66 -6.26 1.28
C ARG A 63 -3.06 -6.01 2.73
N VAL A 64 -4.34 -6.18 3.01
CA VAL A 64 -4.85 -6.34 4.36
C VAL A 64 -5.05 -7.82 4.61
N HIS A 65 -4.36 -8.33 5.62
CA HIS A 65 -4.63 -9.64 6.18
C HIS A 65 -5.51 -9.47 7.42
N PHE A 66 -6.71 -10.05 7.44
CA PHE A 66 -7.58 -10.00 8.61
C PHE A 66 -7.30 -11.18 9.55
N ASP A 67 -7.32 -10.95 10.86
CA ASP A 67 -7.12 -12.04 11.83
C ASP A 67 -8.35 -12.96 11.93
N ASP A 68 -9.52 -12.47 11.52
CA ASP A 68 -10.74 -13.25 11.38
C ASP A 68 -10.63 -14.16 10.15
N PRO A 69 -10.58 -15.50 10.32
CA PRO A 69 -10.40 -16.43 9.21
C PRO A 69 -11.59 -16.47 8.25
N ASP A 70 -12.78 -16.03 8.69
CA ASP A 70 -13.97 -15.98 7.83
C ASP A 70 -13.98 -14.73 6.94
N ARG A 71 -13.06 -13.79 7.18
CA ARG A 71 -12.94 -12.54 6.44
C ARG A 71 -11.83 -12.63 5.40
N THR A 72 -12.18 -12.38 4.14
CA THR A 72 -11.21 -12.39 3.05
C THR A 72 -10.26 -11.19 3.12
N ASP A 73 -8.99 -11.43 2.82
CA ASP A 73 -7.98 -10.39 2.62
C ASP A 73 -8.45 -9.36 1.59
N ALA A 74 -8.05 -8.10 1.78
CA ALA A 74 -8.32 -7.02 0.83
C ALA A 74 -7.02 -6.60 0.13
N PHE A 75 -7.07 -6.38 -1.17
CA PHE A 75 -5.90 -5.98 -1.97
C PHE A 75 -6.05 -4.58 -2.54
N SER A 76 -4.91 -3.97 -2.87
CA SER A 76 -4.84 -2.63 -3.48
C SER A 76 -5.61 -2.50 -4.80
N ASP A 77 -5.77 -3.59 -5.55
CA ASP A 77 -6.47 -3.63 -6.84
C ASP A 77 -7.96 -4.02 -6.74
N ASP A 78 -8.42 -4.55 -5.60
CA ASP A 78 -9.85 -4.83 -5.35
C ASP A 78 -10.66 -3.57 -5.04
N GLN A 79 -9.98 -2.48 -4.69
CA GLN A 79 -10.66 -1.21 -4.47
C GLN A 79 -11.05 -0.66 -5.85
N ASP A 80 -12.35 -0.75 -6.19
CA ASP A 80 -13.03 -0.21 -7.40
C ASP A 80 -12.93 1.33 -7.53
N ARG A 81 -11.97 1.94 -6.83
CA ARG A 81 -11.65 3.36 -6.84
C ARG A 81 -10.91 3.67 -8.13
N HIS A 82 -11.67 4.12 -9.14
CA HIS A 82 -11.21 4.69 -10.41
C HIS A 82 -9.74 5.18 -10.38
N VAL A 83 -8.91 4.36 -11.03
CA VAL A 83 -7.46 4.45 -11.12
C VAL A 83 -7.04 5.71 -11.89
N ALA A 84 -6.86 6.84 -11.17
CA ALA A 84 -6.02 7.99 -11.55
C ALA A 84 -6.01 9.08 -10.47
N GLY A 85 -7.16 9.38 -9.84
CA GLY A 85 -7.33 10.54 -8.95
C GLY A 85 -6.89 10.34 -7.48
N LEU A 86 -6.66 9.09 -7.08
CA LEU A 86 -6.37 8.70 -5.70
C LEU A 86 -4.97 8.11 -5.52
N ARG A 87 -4.21 7.89 -6.61
CA ARG A 87 -2.82 7.42 -6.53
C ARG A 87 -2.01 8.44 -5.72
N GLY A 88 -1.41 7.97 -4.62
CA GLY A 88 -0.68 8.81 -3.66
C GLY A 88 -1.50 9.35 -2.49
N ARG A 89 -2.85 9.36 -2.56
CA ARG A 89 -3.70 9.80 -1.43
C ARG A 89 -3.83 8.76 -0.33
N GLU A 90 -3.64 7.49 -0.67
CA GLU A 90 -3.59 6.41 0.33
C GLU A 90 -2.48 6.68 1.34
N ILE A 91 -1.33 7.15 0.86
CA ILE A 91 -0.18 7.47 1.71
C ILE A 91 -0.50 8.66 2.64
N ASP A 92 -1.29 9.63 2.19
CA ASP A 92 -1.72 10.74 3.05
C ASP A 92 -2.58 10.23 4.21
N ALA A 93 -3.49 9.28 3.95
CA ALA A 93 -4.27 8.62 5.00
C ALA A 93 -3.38 7.79 5.95
N TRP A 94 -2.37 7.10 5.41
CA TRP A 94 -1.43 6.30 6.17
C TRP A 94 -0.53 7.13 7.09
N GLU A 95 -0.09 8.29 6.64
CA GLU A 95 0.64 9.28 7.43
C GLU A 95 -0.24 9.87 8.54
N ALA A 96 -1.55 9.95 8.30
CA ALA A 96 -2.55 10.25 9.31
C ALA A 96 -2.94 9.02 10.18
N GLY A 97 -2.27 7.88 10.02
CA GLY A 97 -2.50 6.66 10.80
C GLY A 97 -3.81 5.94 10.47
N ARG A 98 -4.30 6.03 9.23
CA ARG A 98 -5.59 5.48 8.81
C ARG A 98 -5.50 4.70 7.50
N LEU A 99 -6.22 3.59 7.42
CA LEU A 99 -6.49 2.86 6.18
C LEU A 99 -7.95 3.03 5.80
N GLU A 100 -8.21 3.52 4.60
CA GLU A 100 -9.57 3.70 4.08
C GLU A 100 -9.91 2.59 3.10
N LEU A 101 -10.80 1.69 3.50
CA LEU A 101 -11.38 0.66 2.63
C LEU A 101 -12.73 1.16 2.08
N ALA A 102 -13.36 0.40 1.17
CA ALA A 102 -14.64 0.78 0.57
C ALA A 102 -15.72 1.11 1.62
N ASP A 103 -15.85 0.27 2.65
CA ASP A 103 -16.99 0.32 3.58
C ASP A 103 -16.64 0.82 4.99
N HIS A 104 -15.35 1.06 5.29
CA HIS A 104 -14.90 1.42 6.63
C HIS A 104 -13.48 1.99 6.65
N THR A 105 -13.12 2.63 7.77
CA THR A 105 -11.79 3.17 8.04
C THR A 105 -11.19 2.47 9.25
N LEU A 106 -9.96 1.96 9.10
CA LEU A 106 -9.21 1.31 10.17
C LEU A 106 -8.08 2.23 10.64
N ARG A 107 -7.73 2.17 11.92
CA ARG A 107 -6.53 2.83 12.43
C ARG A 107 -5.32 1.94 12.17
N ILE A 108 -4.22 2.54 11.73
CA ILE A 108 -2.94 1.90 11.52
C ILE A 108 -2.01 2.24 12.69
N GLU A 109 -1.33 1.23 13.21
CA GLU A 109 -0.16 1.38 14.04
C GLU A 109 1.02 0.72 13.35
N TRP A 110 1.96 1.53 12.85
CA TRP A 110 3.13 1.01 12.15
C TRP A 110 4.03 0.26 13.11
N LEU A 111 4.40 -0.96 12.74
CA LEU A 111 5.31 -1.80 13.51
C LEU A 111 6.76 -1.50 13.11
N ASP A 112 7.68 -1.66 14.06
CA ASP A 112 9.11 -1.52 13.86
C ASP A 112 9.89 -2.69 14.50
N GLY A 113 11.17 -2.83 14.15
CA GLY A 113 12.06 -3.81 14.77
C GLY A 113 11.61 -5.27 14.59
N ASP A 114 11.72 -6.05 15.68
CA ASP A 114 11.43 -7.49 15.68
C ASP A 114 9.94 -7.78 15.43
N ASP A 115 9.04 -6.94 15.92
CA ASP A 115 7.59 -7.09 15.71
C ASP A 115 7.24 -6.93 14.23
N ALA A 116 7.84 -5.94 13.55
CA ALA A 116 7.68 -5.78 12.11
C ALA A 116 8.25 -6.97 11.33
N ALA A 117 9.41 -7.48 11.73
CA ALA A 117 10.04 -8.63 11.07
C ALA A 117 9.19 -9.90 11.21
N ALA A 118 8.67 -10.19 12.41
CA ALA A 118 7.80 -11.32 12.66
C ALA A 118 6.47 -11.20 11.91
N ALA A 119 5.84 -10.02 11.95
CA ALA A 119 4.60 -9.77 11.23
C ALA A 119 4.79 -9.86 9.70
N TRP A 120 5.94 -9.42 9.18
CA TRP A 120 6.28 -9.62 7.77
C TRP A 120 6.51 -11.10 7.44
N GLN A 121 7.16 -11.87 8.31
CA GLN A 121 7.36 -13.29 8.06
C GLN A 121 6.04 -14.07 8.00
N ALA A 122 5.08 -13.72 8.87
CA ALA A 122 3.78 -14.36 8.91
C ALA A 122 2.84 -13.89 7.80
N ASN A 123 2.81 -12.58 7.53
CA ASN A 123 1.79 -11.93 6.70
C ASN A 123 2.37 -11.26 5.45
N GLY A 124 3.66 -11.41 5.18
CA GLY A 124 4.32 -10.85 4.02
C GLY A 124 3.82 -11.44 2.71
N TRP A 125 4.27 -10.85 1.62
CA TRP A 125 4.09 -11.40 0.28
C TRP A 125 5.19 -12.45 0.07
N SER A 126 4.84 -13.73 0.23
CA SER A 126 5.72 -14.90 -0.01
C SER A 126 5.75 -15.29 -1.48
#